data_AF-A0A415MSL6-F1
#
_entry.id   AF-A0A415MSL6-F1
#
_cell.length_a   1.000
_cell.length_b   1.000
_cell.length_c   1.000
_cell.angle_alpha   90.00
_cell.angle_beta   90.00
_cell.angle_gamma   90.00
#
_symmetry.space_group_name_H-M   'P 1'
#
loop_
_entity.id
_entity.type
_entity.pdbx_description
1 polymer ?
#
loop_
_entity_poly.entity_id
_entity_poly.type
_entity_poly.pdbx_seq_one_letter_code
_entity_poly.pdbx_strand_id
1 'polypeptide(L)'
;MGVTISGMTGAGSIRHNNRSFSAANVDRSRTEQNIVFCNEDLKQVYHMVFDEALAAYNAKKTKTRDKIPDYYEHIRQSKQEKLFHEAIFQIGNMSDCGCGTPDGERAAAALKDFAESFAERNPHLRVFNMVLHMDEATPHLHVDFIPVATEQSRGLSTRVSMKQALKQQGFVGVGRKQTEWAAWMEREKEALTEIAQRHDFEIISLGTNRPHMDLPQFKEAAARLEAVQQQTAAVEREVAELERQRDALKGTVRLLKEADRVNAPLHDIQPEKTLTGAVKGVTVDQVEQLKKMALRSVTDRHKVQELTEENTRLRSQVPSMKKRLEEAQRQQRLEQENRRLRDENYYLQSELQEERSFTERLTDGIGRMLDFLEEHLPERLRPLLEKARELLPDPEIGQQQEQQQHQRGMGGMEL
;
A
#
# COMPACT_ATOMS: atom_id res chain seq x y z
N MET A 1 9.12 14.62 6.31
CA MET A 1 8.74 13.26 5.87
C MET A 1 7.49 13.44 5.07
N GLY A 2 7.51 13.12 3.79
CA GLY A 2 6.33 13.36 2.97
C GLY A 2 5.23 12.34 3.22
N VAL A 3 3.98 12.81 3.13
CA VAL A 3 2.76 12.05 3.42
C VAL A 3 1.94 11.84 2.15
N THR A 4 1.03 10.88 2.17
CA THR A 4 0.22 10.53 1.01
C THR A 4 -1.19 11.10 1.11
N ILE A 5 -1.85 11.35 -0.01
CA ILE A 5 -3.29 11.60 -0.03
C ILE A 5 -4.02 10.40 -0.62
N SER A 6 -5.11 10.01 0.03
CA SER A 6 -6.05 9.03 -0.54
C SER A 6 -7.44 9.65 -0.67
N GLY A 7 -8.04 9.45 -1.83
CA GLY A 7 -9.44 9.69 -2.12
C GLY A 7 -10.00 8.41 -2.72
N MET A 8 -11.04 7.86 -2.10
CA MET A 8 -11.68 6.62 -2.55
C MET A 8 -13.18 6.74 -2.43
N THR A 9 -13.89 5.80 -3.05
CA THR A 9 -15.34 5.76 -2.98
C THR A 9 -15.83 4.42 -2.50
N GLY A 10 -16.68 4.46 -1.48
CA GLY A 10 -17.21 3.28 -0.81
C GLY A 10 -18.61 2.91 -1.29
N ALA A 11 -19.11 1.77 -0.78
CA ALA A 11 -20.52 1.44 -0.88
C ALA A 11 -21.43 2.40 -0.07
N GLY A 12 -20.86 3.21 0.83
CA GLY A 12 -21.60 4.13 1.68
C GLY A 12 -22.27 3.42 2.86
N SER A 13 -22.04 3.90 4.09
CA SER A 13 -22.80 3.43 5.25
C SER A 13 -23.14 4.57 6.19
N ILE A 14 -24.32 5.17 5.99
CA ILE A 14 -24.84 6.26 6.84
C ILE A 14 -24.84 5.85 8.32
N ARG A 15 -25.19 4.58 8.63
CA ARG A 15 -25.19 4.07 10.00
C ARG A 15 -23.80 4.00 10.62
N HIS A 16 -22.77 3.72 9.83
CA HIS A 16 -21.38 3.72 10.29
C HIS A 16 -20.90 5.15 10.51
N ASN A 17 -21.14 6.02 9.54
CA ASN A 17 -20.71 7.43 9.54
C ASN A 17 -21.32 8.19 10.72
N ASN A 18 -22.59 7.91 11.04
CA ASN A 18 -23.29 8.52 12.16
C ASN A 18 -23.22 7.70 13.46
N ARG A 19 -22.30 6.73 13.54
CA ARG A 19 -22.04 5.90 14.73
C ARG A 19 -23.29 5.27 15.34
N SER A 20 -24.29 4.95 14.52
CA SER A 20 -25.53 4.27 14.91
C SER A 20 -25.31 2.80 15.29
N PHE A 21 -24.10 2.28 15.09
CA PHE A 21 -23.57 1.06 15.67
C PHE A 21 -22.06 1.23 15.87
N SER A 22 -21.47 0.45 16.79
CA SER A 22 -20.01 0.47 16.99
C SER A 22 -19.34 -0.63 16.18
N ALA A 23 -18.41 -0.26 15.30
CA ALA A 23 -17.50 -1.18 14.65
C ALA A 23 -16.27 -1.44 15.55
N ALA A 24 -15.59 -2.58 15.35
CA ALA A 24 -14.49 -3.00 16.22
C ALA A 24 -13.23 -2.10 16.14
N ASN A 25 -13.11 -1.31 15.08
CA ASN A 25 -12.04 -0.34 14.83
C ASN A 25 -12.29 1.05 15.45
N VAL A 26 -13.45 1.25 16.10
CA VAL A 26 -13.83 2.53 16.69
C VAL A 26 -13.40 2.58 18.16
N ASP A 27 -12.59 3.59 18.50
CA ASP A 27 -12.28 3.96 19.87
C ASP A 27 -13.36 4.89 20.42
N ARG A 28 -14.29 4.31 21.17
CA ARG A 28 -15.43 5.02 21.75
C ARG A 28 -15.05 6.22 22.63
N SER A 29 -13.84 6.23 23.21
CA SER A 29 -13.40 7.34 24.05
C SER A 29 -13.15 8.62 23.24
N ARG A 30 -12.99 8.50 21.92
CA ARG A 30 -12.70 9.61 21.00
C ARG A 30 -13.88 9.97 20.09
N THR A 31 -15.00 9.23 20.13
CA THR A 31 -16.15 9.50 19.24
C THR A 31 -16.70 10.91 19.39
N GLU A 32 -16.60 11.53 20.57
CA GLU A 32 -16.99 12.93 20.80
C GLU A 32 -16.10 13.94 20.04
N GLN A 33 -14.95 13.51 19.52
CA GLN A 33 -14.03 14.32 18.71
C GLN A 33 -14.40 14.32 17.22
N ASN A 34 -15.35 13.47 16.80
CA ASN A 34 -15.84 13.46 15.42
C ASN A 34 -16.56 14.78 15.10
N ILE A 35 -16.40 15.26 13.88
CA ILE A 35 -17.03 16.52 13.43
C ILE A 35 -18.09 16.20 12.39
N VAL A 36 -19.33 16.59 12.65
CA VAL A 36 -20.45 16.46 11.71
C VAL A 36 -20.66 17.82 11.03
N PHE A 37 -20.46 17.88 9.72
CA PHE A 37 -20.66 19.09 8.92
C PHE A 37 -22.10 19.19 8.42
N CYS A 38 -22.68 18.06 8.02
CA CYS A 38 -24.10 17.94 7.71
C CYS A 38 -24.61 16.53 7.98
N ASN A 39 -25.88 16.41 8.33
CA ASN A 39 -26.58 15.14 8.56
C ASN A 39 -28.08 15.36 8.34
N GLU A 40 -28.49 15.33 7.08
CA GLU A 40 -29.88 15.51 6.66
C GLU A 40 -30.54 14.16 6.34
N ASP A 41 -31.85 14.08 6.51
CA ASP A 41 -32.60 12.89 6.10
C ASP A 41 -32.59 12.74 4.58
N LEU A 42 -32.00 11.64 4.10
CA LEU A 42 -31.82 11.38 2.66
C LEU A 42 -33.16 11.44 1.90
N LYS A 43 -34.23 10.90 2.47
CA LYS A 43 -35.53 10.88 1.79
C LYS A 43 -36.12 12.29 1.69
N GLN A 44 -36.01 13.11 2.72
CA GLN A 44 -36.40 14.52 2.67
C GLN A 44 -35.59 15.29 1.62
N VAL A 45 -34.27 15.06 1.52
CA VAL A 45 -33.44 15.69 0.47
C VAL A 45 -33.92 15.32 -0.92
N TYR A 46 -34.32 14.06 -1.15
CA TYR A 46 -34.91 13.65 -2.43
C TYR A 46 -36.17 14.44 -2.78
N HIS A 47 -37.08 14.63 -1.82
CA HIS A 47 -38.29 15.41 -2.04
C HIS A 47 -37.97 16.89 -2.33
N MET A 48 -37.03 17.48 -1.59
CA MET A 48 -36.61 18.87 -1.84
C MET A 48 -35.99 19.07 -3.22
N VAL A 49 -35.21 18.11 -3.71
CA VAL A 49 -34.43 18.27 -4.96
C VAL A 49 -35.23 17.86 -6.21
N PHE A 50 -36.09 16.85 -6.12
CA PHE A 50 -36.66 16.21 -7.32
C PHE A 50 -38.16 16.36 -7.49
N ASP A 51 -38.94 16.72 -6.45
CA ASP A 51 -40.41 16.68 -6.53
C ASP A 51 -40.99 17.65 -7.56
N GLU A 52 -40.39 18.83 -7.75
CA GLU A 52 -40.83 19.78 -8.77
C GLU A 52 -40.67 19.19 -10.19
N ALA A 53 -39.49 18.63 -10.49
CA ALA A 53 -39.21 17.99 -11.77
C ALA A 53 -40.06 16.72 -11.98
N LEU A 54 -40.33 15.97 -10.90
CA LEU A 54 -41.20 14.80 -10.90
C LEU A 54 -42.65 15.19 -11.23
N ALA A 55 -43.17 16.25 -10.61
CA ALA A 55 -44.51 16.75 -10.87
C ALA A 55 -44.66 17.18 -12.35
N ALA A 56 -43.70 17.94 -12.86
CA ALA A 56 -43.66 18.36 -14.26
C ALA A 56 -43.56 17.18 -15.24
N TYR A 57 -42.79 16.15 -14.90
CA TYR A 57 -42.69 14.92 -15.68
C TYR A 57 -44.02 14.16 -15.71
N ASN A 58 -44.63 13.95 -14.55
CA ASN A 58 -45.88 13.21 -14.39
C ASN A 58 -47.08 13.93 -15.05
N ALA A 59 -47.09 15.26 -15.06
CA ALA A 59 -48.11 16.05 -15.75
C ALA A 59 -48.16 15.77 -17.26
N LYS A 60 -47.03 15.40 -17.87
CA LYS A 60 -46.94 15.04 -19.30
C LYS A 60 -47.38 13.60 -19.59
N LYS A 61 -47.76 12.80 -18.58
CA LYS A 61 -48.12 11.39 -18.72
C LYS A 61 -49.64 11.18 -18.68
N THR A 62 -50.15 10.50 -19.69
CA THR A 62 -51.58 10.17 -19.80
C THR A 62 -51.96 8.92 -19.00
N LYS A 63 -51.12 7.87 -19.00
CA LYS A 63 -51.40 6.60 -18.31
C LYS A 63 -50.78 6.59 -16.92
N THR A 64 -51.55 6.17 -15.92
CA THR A 64 -51.09 6.08 -14.51
C THR A 64 -49.86 5.20 -14.36
N ARG A 65 -49.75 4.10 -15.13
CA ARG A 65 -48.59 3.20 -15.08
C ARG A 65 -47.28 3.84 -15.55
N ASP A 66 -47.35 4.94 -16.29
CA ASP A 66 -46.18 5.67 -16.82
C ASP A 66 -45.76 6.83 -15.89
N LYS A 67 -46.53 7.08 -14.82
CA LYS A 67 -46.19 8.07 -13.78
C LYS A 67 -45.32 7.43 -12.71
N ILE A 68 -44.41 8.21 -12.15
CA ILE A 68 -43.56 7.80 -11.03
C ILE A 68 -44.20 8.38 -9.75
N PRO A 69 -44.70 7.56 -8.82
CA PRO A 69 -45.38 8.08 -7.62
C PRO A 69 -44.43 8.79 -6.65
N ASP A 70 -43.25 8.22 -6.45
CA ASP A 70 -42.23 8.69 -5.52
C ASP A 70 -40.86 8.40 -6.13
N TYR A 71 -40.05 9.45 -6.30
CA TYR A 71 -38.77 9.31 -7.01
C TYR A 71 -37.69 8.66 -6.15
N TYR A 72 -37.74 8.83 -4.82
CA TYR A 72 -36.84 8.13 -3.90
C TYR A 72 -37.04 6.61 -3.98
N GLU A 73 -38.29 6.14 -3.88
CA GLU A 73 -38.62 4.72 -4.02
C GLU A 73 -38.30 4.18 -5.42
N HIS A 74 -38.47 5.01 -6.45
CA HIS A 74 -38.09 4.66 -7.81
C HIS A 74 -36.58 4.40 -7.93
N ILE A 75 -35.74 5.27 -7.37
CA ILE A 75 -34.28 5.07 -7.38
C ILE A 75 -33.87 3.93 -6.45
N ARG A 76 -34.48 3.79 -5.28
CA ARG A 76 -34.21 2.66 -4.34
C ARG A 76 -34.42 1.29 -4.99
N GLN A 77 -35.37 1.18 -5.91
CA GLN A 77 -35.68 -0.06 -6.65
C GLN A 77 -34.94 -0.16 -8.00
N SER A 78 -34.21 0.87 -8.39
CA SER A 78 -33.46 0.91 -9.65
C SER A 78 -32.25 -0.02 -9.61
N LYS A 79 -31.93 -0.61 -10.76
CA LYS A 79 -30.67 -1.34 -10.98
C LYS A 79 -29.58 -0.49 -11.62
N GLN A 80 -29.92 0.72 -12.05
CA GLN A 80 -29.03 1.60 -12.82
C GLN A 80 -28.34 2.64 -11.94
N GLU A 81 -29.11 3.31 -11.08
CA GLU A 81 -28.65 4.42 -10.25
C GLU A 81 -28.74 4.02 -8.78
N LYS A 82 -27.86 4.58 -7.94
CA LYS A 82 -27.88 4.40 -6.49
C LYS A 82 -28.55 5.60 -5.82
N LEU A 83 -29.07 5.39 -4.60
CA LEU A 83 -29.65 6.49 -3.82
C LEU A 83 -28.62 7.57 -3.46
N PHE A 84 -27.37 7.17 -3.24
CA PHE A 84 -26.27 8.07 -2.97
C PHE A 84 -24.94 7.38 -3.27
N HIS A 85 -23.88 8.17 -3.20
CA HIS A 85 -22.51 7.72 -3.27
C HIS A 85 -21.71 8.29 -2.09
N GLU A 86 -20.68 7.57 -1.67
CA GLU A 86 -19.76 8.00 -0.62
C GLU A 86 -18.36 8.21 -1.20
N ALA A 87 -17.74 9.33 -0.85
CA ALA A 87 -16.31 9.57 -1.04
C ALA A 87 -15.63 9.70 0.32
N ILE A 88 -14.45 9.10 0.46
CA ILE A 88 -13.63 9.11 1.67
C ILE A 88 -12.29 9.74 1.35
N PHE A 89 -11.90 10.74 2.14
CA PHE A 89 -10.64 11.46 1.98
C PHE A 89 -9.79 11.36 3.25
N GLN A 90 -8.49 11.14 3.07
CA GLN A 90 -7.53 11.02 4.17
C GLN A 90 -6.16 11.58 3.73
N ILE A 91 -5.47 12.19 4.69
CA ILE A 91 -4.07 12.60 4.58
C ILE A 91 -3.25 11.66 5.47
N GLY A 92 -2.18 11.10 4.91
CA GLY A 92 -1.28 10.18 5.59
C GLY A 92 -1.90 8.82 5.90
N ASN A 93 -1.35 8.17 6.92
CA ASN A 93 -1.74 6.87 7.48
C ASN A 93 -1.46 6.88 8.99
N MET A 94 -1.69 5.76 9.67
CA MET A 94 -1.53 5.67 11.13
C MET A 94 -0.11 6.02 11.63
N SER A 95 0.93 5.78 10.82
CA SER A 95 2.32 6.00 11.23
C SER A 95 2.76 7.46 11.17
N ASP A 96 2.11 8.28 10.34
CA ASP A 96 2.48 9.68 10.12
C ASP A 96 1.37 10.68 10.54
N CYS A 97 0.09 10.31 10.46
CA CYS A 97 -1.06 11.17 10.77
C CYS A 97 -2.08 10.50 11.69
N GLY A 98 -1.64 9.57 12.56
CA GLY A 98 -2.56 8.84 13.46
C GLY A 98 -3.39 9.76 14.37
N CYS A 99 -4.66 9.40 14.62
CA CYS A 99 -5.53 10.19 15.50
C CYS A 99 -4.92 10.36 16.90
N GLY A 100 -4.99 11.57 17.48
CA GLY A 100 -4.40 11.92 18.78
C GLY A 100 -2.91 12.30 18.73
N THR A 101 -2.30 12.32 17.55
CA THR A 101 -0.95 12.87 17.32
C THR A 101 -1.03 14.30 16.80
N PRO A 102 0.01 15.14 16.97
CA PRO A 102 0.04 16.49 16.42
C PRO A 102 -0.17 16.54 14.89
N ASP A 103 0.40 15.58 14.17
CA ASP A 103 0.24 15.48 12.72
C ASP A 103 -1.17 15.01 12.34
N GLY A 104 -1.79 14.14 13.14
CA GLY A 104 -3.21 13.78 13.00
C GLY A 104 -4.15 14.98 13.20
N GLU A 105 -3.94 15.80 14.23
CA GLU A 105 -4.73 17.03 14.44
C GLU A 105 -4.56 18.01 13.27
N ARG A 106 -3.35 18.11 12.70
CA ARG A 106 -3.09 18.94 11.52
C ARG A 106 -3.77 18.38 10.26
N ALA A 107 -3.75 17.06 10.07
CA ALA A 107 -4.50 16.39 8.99
C ALA A 107 -6.00 16.63 9.13
N ALA A 108 -6.54 16.59 10.35
CA ALA A 108 -7.94 16.89 10.64
C ALA A 108 -8.30 18.34 10.31
N ALA A 109 -7.43 19.30 10.64
CA ALA A 109 -7.60 20.71 10.26
C ALA A 109 -7.62 20.91 8.74
N ALA A 110 -6.71 20.26 8.01
CA ALA A 110 -6.71 20.29 6.54
C ALA A 110 -7.98 19.66 5.95
N LEU A 111 -8.45 18.52 6.48
CA LEU A 111 -9.68 17.88 6.05
C LEU A 111 -10.92 18.73 6.35
N LYS A 112 -10.91 19.52 7.43
CA LYS A 112 -11.96 20.48 7.74
C LYS A 112 -12.04 21.59 6.69
N ASP A 113 -10.93 22.20 6.32
CA ASP A 113 -10.89 23.22 5.25
C ASP A 113 -11.36 22.64 3.90
N PHE A 114 -10.98 21.39 3.62
CA PHE A 114 -11.43 20.66 2.44
C PHE A 114 -12.95 20.43 2.43
N ALA A 115 -13.53 20.08 3.58
CA ALA A 115 -14.96 19.89 3.78
C ALA A 115 -15.75 21.19 3.56
N GLU A 116 -15.31 22.30 4.16
CA GLU A 116 -15.99 23.60 4.09
C GLU A 116 -16.10 24.13 2.66
N SER A 117 -15.11 23.82 1.81
CA SER A 117 -15.06 24.26 0.42
C SER A 117 -15.60 23.22 -0.59
N PHE A 118 -16.02 22.03 -0.12
CA PHE A 118 -16.40 20.91 -0.99
C PHE A 118 -17.64 21.21 -1.84
N ALA A 119 -18.69 21.78 -1.23
CA ALA A 119 -19.95 22.04 -1.90
C ALA A 119 -19.81 23.07 -3.04
N GLU A 120 -18.98 24.09 -2.85
CA GLU A 120 -18.69 25.11 -3.87
C GLU A 120 -17.96 24.51 -5.08
N ARG A 121 -17.03 23.59 -4.85
CA ARG A 121 -16.33 22.85 -5.92
C ARG A 121 -17.22 21.84 -6.64
N ASN A 122 -18.34 21.44 -6.05
CA ASN A 122 -19.17 20.32 -6.48
C ASN A 122 -20.66 20.67 -6.54
N PRO A 123 -21.06 21.65 -7.39
CA PRO A 123 -22.43 22.18 -7.41
C PRO A 123 -23.50 21.15 -7.84
N HIS A 124 -23.11 20.08 -8.54
CA HIS A 124 -24.03 19.00 -8.94
C HIS A 124 -23.99 17.78 -8.01
N LEU A 125 -23.22 17.83 -6.91
CA LEU A 125 -23.18 16.77 -5.91
C LEU A 125 -23.82 17.28 -4.61
N ARG A 126 -25.11 16.98 -4.41
CA ARG A 126 -25.83 17.40 -3.21
C ARG A 126 -25.39 16.54 -2.03
N VAL A 127 -24.43 17.05 -1.25
CA VAL A 127 -23.96 16.43 0.00
C VAL A 127 -25.06 16.48 1.04
N PHE A 128 -25.49 15.35 1.59
CA PHE A 128 -26.51 15.30 2.65
C PHE A 128 -25.96 14.79 3.98
N ASN A 129 -24.83 14.06 3.97
CA ASN A 129 -24.15 13.61 5.18
C ASN A 129 -22.63 13.77 4.99
N MET A 130 -21.96 14.41 5.95
CA MET A 130 -20.52 14.66 5.90
C MET A 130 -19.94 14.65 7.31
N VAL A 131 -19.02 13.72 7.56
CA VAL A 131 -18.49 13.45 8.90
C VAL A 131 -16.98 13.23 8.84
N LEU A 132 -16.23 13.95 9.65
CA LEU A 132 -14.81 13.71 9.91
C LEU A 132 -14.68 12.78 11.13
N HIS A 133 -14.13 11.59 10.92
CA HIS A 133 -13.87 10.65 12.00
C HIS A 133 -12.49 10.89 12.61
N MET A 134 -12.47 11.06 13.94
CA MET A 134 -11.28 11.20 14.78
C MET A 134 -11.11 10.01 15.73
N ASP A 135 -12.05 9.07 15.71
CA ASP A 135 -12.15 7.94 16.64
C ASP A 135 -11.65 6.60 16.05
N GLU A 136 -10.97 6.63 14.90
CA GLU A 136 -10.35 5.46 14.28
C GLU A 136 -8.82 5.59 14.25
N ALA A 137 -8.14 4.86 13.34
CA ALA A 137 -6.67 4.86 13.29
C ALA A 137 -6.08 6.18 12.78
N THR A 138 -6.71 6.80 11.78
CA THR A 138 -6.25 8.02 11.10
C THR A 138 -7.45 8.93 10.83
N PRO A 139 -7.33 10.26 10.94
CA PRO A 139 -8.41 11.18 10.60
C PRO A 139 -8.83 11.01 9.15
N HIS A 140 -10.13 10.84 8.90
CA HIS A 140 -10.64 10.70 7.54
C HIS A 140 -12.06 11.25 7.42
N LEU A 141 -12.34 11.88 6.28
CA LEU A 141 -13.59 12.56 5.99
C LEU A 141 -14.47 11.67 5.11
N HIS A 142 -15.67 11.34 5.58
CA HIS A 142 -16.73 10.75 4.77
C HIS A 142 -17.62 11.84 4.18
N VAL A 143 -17.91 11.74 2.88
CA VAL A 143 -18.78 12.64 2.14
C VAL A 143 -19.82 11.82 1.38
N ASP A 144 -21.04 11.80 1.89
CA ASP A 144 -22.19 11.14 1.25
C ASP A 144 -23.01 12.16 0.46
N PHE A 145 -23.20 11.90 -0.84
CA PHE A 145 -23.85 12.85 -1.75
C PHE A 145 -24.76 12.18 -2.79
N ILE A 146 -25.70 12.96 -3.30
CA ILE A 146 -26.59 12.60 -4.41
C ILE A 146 -26.11 13.35 -5.67
N PRO A 147 -25.82 12.65 -6.78
CA PRO A 147 -25.50 13.32 -8.03
C PRO A 147 -26.76 13.84 -8.72
N VAL A 148 -26.86 15.15 -8.87
CA VAL A 148 -28.03 15.86 -9.42
C VAL A 148 -27.73 16.36 -10.83
N ALA A 149 -28.30 15.67 -11.81
CA ALA A 149 -28.26 16.10 -13.20
C ALA A 149 -29.48 16.96 -13.52
N THR A 150 -29.27 18.20 -13.93
CA THR A 150 -30.34 19.16 -14.27
C THR A 150 -30.50 19.31 -15.78
N GLU A 151 -31.56 20.01 -16.22
CA GLU A 151 -31.81 20.39 -17.61
C GLU A 151 -31.77 19.23 -18.63
N GLN A 152 -32.18 18.04 -18.19
CA GLN A 152 -32.14 16.83 -19.01
C GLN A 152 -33.27 16.82 -20.05
N SER A 153 -32.93 16.55 -21.30
CA SER A 153 -33.87 16.55 -22.43
C SER A 153 -34.75 15.29 -22.51
N ARG A 154 -34.37 14.20 -21.83
CA ARG A 154 -35.09 12.93 -21.81
C ARG A 154 -35.36 12.50 -20.36
N GLY A 155 -36.59 12.10 -20.07
CA GLY A 155 -36.99 11.68 -18.73
C GLY A 155 -37.36 12.87 -17.84
N LEU A 156 -37.10 12.75 -16.53
CA LEU A 156 -37.17 13.89 -15.61
C LEU A 156 -36.07 14.89 -15.96
N SER A 157 -36.40 16.19 -15.95
CA SER A 157 -35.45 17.27 -16.23
C SER A 157 -34.37 17.41 -15.16
N THR A 158 -34.71 17.15 -13.90
CA THR A 158 -33.78 16.99 -12.79
C THR A 158 -33.84 15.54 -12.33
N ARG A 159 -32.72 14.82 -12.38
CA ARG A 159 -32.66 13.38 -12.10
C ARG A 159 -31.35 12.96 -11.46
N VAL A 160 -31.36 11.81 -10.80
CA VAL A 160 -30.13 11.15 -10.33
C VAL A 160 -29.38 10.60 -11.54
N SER A 161 -28.17 11.09 -11.75
CA SER A 161 -27.22 10.46 -12.68
C SER A 161 -25.82 10.99 -12.46
N MET A 162 -24.94 10.13 -11.97
CA MET A 162 -23.54 10.52 -11.71
C MET A 162 -22.84 11.00 -12.97
N LYS A 163 -22.99 10.26 -14.08
CA LYS A 163 -22.33 10.60 -15.34
C LYS A 163 -22.75 11.99 -15.83
N GLN A 164 -24.03 12.31 -15.77
CA GLN A 164 -24.52 13.60 -16.25
C GLN A 164 -24.17 14.74 -15.28
N ALA A 165 -24.29 14.51 -13.96
CA ALA A 165 -23.90 15.48 -12.95
C ALA A 165 -22.41 15.89 -13.10
N LEU A 166 -21.51 14.92 -13.25
CA LEU A 166 -20.10 15.20 -13.47
C LEU A 166 -19.83 15.85 -14.83
N LYS A 167 -20.54 15.44 -15.88
CA LYS A 167 -20.44 16.09 -17.19
C LYS A 167 -20.84 17.57 -17.14
N GLN A 168 -21.87 17.93 -16.37
CA GLN A 168 -22.27 19.32 -16.18
C GLN A 168 -21.23 20.14 -15.39
N GLN A 169 -20.39 19.48 -14.60
CA GLN A 169 -19.21 20.07 -13.96
C GLN A 169 -17.97 20.10 -14.87
N GLY A 170 -18.08 19.70 -16.14
CA GLY A 170 -16.98 19.74 -17.10
C GLY A 170 -16.11 18.48 -17.15
N PHE A 171 -16.44 17.43 -16.39
CA PHE A 171 -15.69 16.17 -16.47
C PHE A 171 -16.14 15.36 -17.70
N VAL A 172 -15.18 15.02 -18.55
CA VAL A 172 -15.43 14.22 -19.76
C VAL A 172 -14.59 12.95 -19.68
N GLY A 173 -15.24 11.79 -19.72
CA GLY A 173 -14.55 10.52 -19.76
C GLY A 173 -13.89 10.32 -21.12
N VAL A 174 -12.59 10.03 -21.14
CA VAL A 174 -11.80 9.77 -22.36
C VAL A 174 -11.57 8.27 -22.62
N GLY A 175 -12.11 7.39 -21.76
CA GLY A 175 -12.08 5.95 -21.99
C GLY A 175 -12.64 5.12 -20.82
N ARG A 176 -12.53 3.79 -20.90
CA ARG A 176 -13.02 2.87 -19.86
C ARG A 176 -12.29 3.00 -18.51
N LYS A 177 -11.01 3.40 -18.52
CA LYS A 177 -10.19 3.57 -17.31
C LYS A 177 -10.13 5.02 -16.81
N GLN A 178 -10.43 6.00 -17.67
CA GLN A 178 -10.52 7.43 -17.32
C GLN A 178 -11.94 7.91 -17.54
N THR A 179 -12.81 7.50 -16.60
CA THR A 179 -14.20 7.92 -16.56
C THR A 179 -14.31 9.33 -16.02
N GLU A 180 -15.47 9.97 -16.18
CA GLU A 180 -15.79 11.24 -15.55
C GLU A 180 -15.53 11.20 -14.04
N TRP A 181 -15.81 10.04 -13.43
CA TRP A 181 -15.57 9.76 -12.02
C TRP A 181 -14.09 9.79 -11.63
N ALA A 182 -13.23 9.16 -12.43
CA ALA A 182 -11.79 9.15 -12.16
C ALA A 182 -11.22 10.57 -12.26
N ALA A 183 -11.59 11.32 -13.30
CA ALA A 183 -11.16 12.71 -13.47
C ALA A 183 -11.63 13.60 -12.31
N TRP A 184 -12.86 13.42 -11.84
CA TRP A 184 -13.39 14.13 -10.68
C TRP A 184 -12.61 13.80 -9.39
N MET A 185 -12.35 12.52 -9.13
CA MET A 185 -11.63 12.09 -7.94
C MET A 185 -10.18 12.62 -7.93
N GLU A 186 -9.51 12.65 -9.06
CA GLU A 186 -8.16 13.24 -9.16
C GLU A 186 -8.19 14.74 -8.88
N ARG A 187 -9.16 15.49 -9.43
CA ARG A 187 -9.33 16.91 -9.09
C ARG A 187 -9.56 17.12 -7.58
N GLU A 188 -10.34 16.26 -6.92
CA GLU A 188 -10.52 16.38 -5.46
C GLU A 188 -9.23 16.07 -4.69
N LYS A 189 -8.43 15.09 -5.13
CA LYS A 189 -7.11 14.82 -4.52
C LYS A 189 -6.14 15.98 -4.73
N GLU A 190 -6.17 16.63 -5.89
CA GLU A 190 -5.38 17.84 -6.16
C GLU A 190 -5.78 18.99 -5.24
N ALA A 191 -7.09 19.26 -5.11
CA ALA A 191 -7.59 20.27 -4.18
C ALA A 191 -7.20 19.98 -2.72
N LEU A 192 -7.28 18.70 -2.31
CA LEU A 192 -6.83 18.28 -0.98
C LEU A 192 -5.29 18.41 -0.83
N THR A 193 -4.53 18.21 -1.90
CA THR A 193 -3.07 18.39 -1.91
C THR A 193 -2.71 19.85 -1.66
N GLU A 194 -3.35 20.78 -2.36
CA GLU A 194 -3.14 22.22 -2.16
C GLU A 194 -3.53 22.67 -0.75
N ILE A 195 -4.62 22.13 -0.20
CA ILE A 195 -5.01 22.40 1.19
C ILE A 195 -3.98 21.83 2.15
N ALA A 196 -3.59 20.56 2.00
CA ALA A 196 -2.62 19.94 2.88
C ALA A 196 -1.26 20.67 2.88
N GLN A 197 -0.81 21.18 1.72
CA GLN A 197 0.40 22.00 1.62
C GLN A 197 0.30 23.31 2.41
N ARG A 198 -0.88 23.95 2.45
CA ARG A 198 -1.12 25.13 3.31
C ARG A 198 -1.11 24.80 4.80
N HIS A 199 -1.31 23.53 5.14
CA HIS A 199 -1.15 22.96 6.47
C HIS A 199 0.22 22.29 6.65
N ASP A 200 1.24 22.80 5.95
CA ASP A 200 2.65 22.40 6.08
C ASP A 200 2.95 20.90 5.84
N PHE A 201 2.11 20.22 5.05
CA PHE A 201 2.41 18.87 4.59
C PHE A 201 3.21 18.86 3.30
N GLU A 202 4.28 18.07 3.29
CA GLU A 202 4.97 17.66 2.06
C GLU A 202 4.23 16.46 1.47
N ILE A 203 3.55 16.62 0.33
CA ILE A 203 2.77 15.54 -0.29
C ILE A 203 3.62 14.76 -1.28
N ILE A 204 3.69 13.43 -1.10
CA ILE A 204 4.32 12.50 -2.03
C ILE A 204 3.23 11.73 -2.78
N SER A 205 3.21 11.87 -4.10
CA SER A 205 2.33 11.08 -4.96
C SER A 205 2.88 9.68 -5.15
N LEU A 206 2.13 8.65 -4.72
CA LEU A 206 2.50 7.24 -4.88
C LEU A 206 1.87 6.59 -6.14
N GLY A 207 1.43 7.41 -7.11
CA GLY A 207 0.75 6.94 -8.31
C GLY A 207 -0.70 6.48 -8.04
N THR A 208 -1.57 6.64 -9.03
CA THR A 208 -3.04 6.56 -8.91
C THR A 208 -3.64 5.16 -9.03
N ASN A 209 -2.84 4.10 -9.21
CA ASN A 209 -3.32 2.74 -9.50
C ASN A 209 -2.83 1.69 -8.50
N ARG A 210 -3.08 1.95 -7.21
CA ARG A 210 -3.06 0.87 -6.21
C ARG A 210 -4.36 0.07 -6.34
N PRO A 211 -4.32 -1.28 -6.43
CA PRO A 211 -5.53 -2.08 -6.38
C PRO A 211 -6.25 -1.80 -5.06
N HIS A 212 -7.56 -1.54 -5.14
CA HIS A 212 -8.42 -1.36 -3.98
C HIS A 212 -8.36 -2.64 -3.14
N MET A 213 -7.77 -2.54 -1.96
CA MET A 213 -7.70 -3.63 -0.99
C MET A 213 -8.77 -3.34 0.07
N ASP A 214 -9.64 -4.30 0.35
CA ASP A 214 -10.60 -4.14 1.44
C ASP A 214 -9.87 -4.16 2.81
N LEU A 215 -10.51 -3.61 3.84
CA LEU A 215 -9.91 -3.50 5.18
C LEU A 215 -9.44 -4.86 5.75
N PRO A 216 -10.17 -5.98 5.57
CA PRO A 216 -9.68 -7.32 5.89
C PRO A 216 -8.38 -7.71 5.18
N GLN A 217 -8.30 -7.53 3.86
CA GLN A 217 -7.12 -7.86 3.06
C GLN A 217 -5.91 -7.01 3.46
N PHE A 218 -6.12 -5.72 3.78
CA PHE A 218 -5.06 -4.85 4.27
C PHE A 218 -4.51 -5.33 5.62
N LYS A 219 -5.39 -5.74 6.54
CA LYS A 219 -5.00 -6.33 7.83
C LYS A 219 -4.19 -7.61 7.66
N GLU A 220 -4.58 -8.47 6.72
CA GLU A 220 -3.84 -9.70 6.43
C GLU A 220 -2.43 -9.41 5.87
N ALA A 221 -2.34 -8.46 4.94
CA ALA A 221 -1.06 -8.04 4.37
C ALA A 221 -0.14 -7.39 5.42
N ALA A 222 -0.69 -6.54 6.30
CA ALA A 222 0.04 -5.93 7.41
C ALA A 222 0.51 -6.99 8.43
N ALA A 223 -0.35 -7.94 8.79
CA ALA A 223 -0.01 -9.03 9.71
C ALA A 223 1.11 -9.93 9.16
N ARG A 224 1.09 -10.21 7.84
CA ARG A 224 2.19 -10.97 7.19
C ARG A 224 3.51 -10.21 7.25
N LEU A 225 3.50 -8.91 6.99
CA LEU A 225 4.71 -8.09 7.05
C LEU A 225 5.28 -8.05 8.47
N GLU A 226 4.42 -7.88 9.47
CA GLU A 226 4.82 -7.87 10.88
C GLU A 226 5.40 -9.23 11.31
N ALA A 227 4.78 -10.34 10.89
CA ALA A 227 5.28 -11.68 11.18
C ALA A 227 6.69 -11.92 10.59
N VAL A 228 6.93 -11.46 9.35
CA VAL A 228 8.26 -11.55 8.72
C VAL A 228 9.28 -10.70 9.46
N GLN A 229 8.93 -9.47 9.83
CA GLN A 229 9.83 -8.60 10.60
C GLN A 229 10.19 -9.19 11.97
N GLN A 230 9.23 -9.80 12.65
CA GLN A 230 9.47 -10.49 13.92
C GLN A 230 10.40 -11.70 13.74
N GLN A 231 10.24 -12.48 12.67
CA GLN A 231 11.13 -13.59 12.35
C GLN A 231 12.56 -13.12 12.06
N THR A 232 12.74 -12.05 11.27
CA THR A 232 14.06 -11.47 10.99
C THR A 232 14.74 -11.00 12.27
N ALA A 233 14.02 -10.26 13.12
CA ALA A 233 14.54 -9.78 14.39
C ALA A 233 14.91 -10.92 15.36
N ALA A 234 14.16 -12.02 15.35
CA ALA A 234 14.48 -13.20 16.15
C ALA A 234 15.78 -13.88 15.69
N VAL A 235 15.93 -14.09 14.38
CA VAL A 235 17.14 -14.69 13.79
C VAL A 235 18.38 -13.81 14.06
N GLU A 236 18.26 -12.48 13.96
CA GLU A 236 19.36 -11.57 14.27
C GLU A 236 19.82 -11.65 15.73
N ARG A 237 18.88 -11.80 16.68
CA ARG A 237 19.21 -11.97 18.10
C ARG A 237 19.92 -13.29 18.37
N GLU A 238 19.45 -14.39 17.79
CA GLU A 238 20.08 -15.70 17.93
C GLU A 238 21.50 -15.72 17.38
N VAL A 239 21.72 -15.09 16.21
CA VAL A 239 23.06 -14.95 15.62
C VAL A 239 23.97 -14.15 16.54
N ALA A 240 23.51 -13.02 17.08
CA ALA A 240 24.31 -12.19 17.98
C ALA A 240 24.71 -12.93 19.28
N GLU A 241 23.82 -13.75 19.83
CA GLU A 241 24.09 -14.53 21.03
C GLU A 241 25.11 -15.63 20.79
N LEU A 242 24.99 -16.36 19.67
CA LEU A 242 25.95 -17.40 19.30
C LEU A 242 27.34 -16.83 18.99
N GLU A 243 27.43 -15.63 18.43
CA GLU A 243 28.71 -14.94 18.25
C GLU A 243 29.38 -14.56 19.57
N ARG A 244 28.61 -14.09 20.57
CA ARG A 244 29.14 -13.83 21.92
C ARG A 244 29.64 -15.10 22.60
N GLN A 245 28.88 -16.20 22.53
CA GLN A 245 29.27 -17.48 23.11
C GLN A 245 30.56 -18.02 22.46
N ARG A 246 30.68 -17.93 21.14
CA ARG A 246 31.90 -18.28 20.40
C ARG A 246 33.12 -17.50 20.90
N ASP A 247 32.98 -16.19 21.11
CA ASP A 247 34.09 -15.33 21.50
C ASP A 247 34.53 -15.58 22.95
N ALA A 248 33.57 -15.82 23.85
CA ALA A 248 33.87 -16.25 25.22
C ALA A 248 34.64 -17.57 25.27
N LEU A 249 34.17 -18.58 24.53
CA LEU A 249 34.85 -19.89 24.43
C LEU A 249 36.26 -19.76 23.83
N LYS A 250 36.45 -18.89 22.83
CA LYS A 250 37.78 -18.62 22.24
C LYS A 250 38.75 -18.05 23.28
N GLY A 251 38.29 -17.16 24.16
CA GLY A 251 39.08 -16.63 25.27
C GLY A 251 39.50 -17.71 26.27
N THR A 252 38.56 -18.55 26.69
CA THR A 252 38.80 -19.67 27.62
C THR A 252 39.79 -20.69 27.05
N VAL A 253 39.66 -21.06 25.77
CA VAL A 253 40.60 -21.96 25.10
C VAL A 253 42.01 -21.38 25.05
N ARG A 254 42.15 -20.05 24.88
CA ARG A 254 43.47 -19.39 24.89
C ARG A 254 44.12 -19.45 26.27
N LEU A 255 43.37 -19.12 27.32
CA LEU A 255 43.87 -19.17 28.70
C LEU A 255 44.28 -20.58 29.11
N LEU A 256 43.51 -21.61 28.72
CA LEU A 256 43.86 -23.00 29.01
C LEU A 256 45.10 -23.49 28.24
N LYS A 257 45.29 -23.06 26.99
CA LYS A 257 46.53 -23.33 26.23
C LYS A 257 47.76 -22.63 26.83
N GLU A 258 47.59 -21.44 27.39
CA GLU A 258 48.66 -20.74 28.10
C GLU A 258 48.99 -21.44 29.42
N ALA A 259 48.00 -21.92 30.17
CA ALA A 259 48.21 -22.73 31.38
C ALA A 259 48.95 -24.05 31.08
N ASP A 260 48.69 -24.69 29.94
CA ASP A 260 49.40 -25.91 29.51
C ASP A 260 50.90 -25.65 29.21
N ARG A 261 51.25 -24.43 28.74
CA ARG A 261 52.66 -24.02 28.56
C ARG A 261 53.40 -23.81 29.89
N VAL A 262 52.69 -23.50 30.97
CA VAL A 262 53.26 -23.38 32.33
C VAL A 262 53.54 -24.75 32.96
N ASN A 263 53.27 -25.88 32.28
CA ASN A 263 53.80 -27.21 32.66
C ASN A 263 55.27 -27.44 32.22
N ALA A 264 55.84 -26.57 31.38
CA ALA A 264 57.26 -26.62 31.00
C ALA A 264 58.32 -26.45 32.13
N PRO A 265 58.07 -25.76 33.28
CA PRO A 265 59.04 -25.57 34.36
C PRO A 265 59.36 -26.85 35.16
N LEU A 266 58.63 -27.96 34.93
CA LEU A 266 58.94 -29.26 35.55
C LEU A 266 60.30 -29.83 35.12
N HIS A 267 60.87 -29.34 34.02
CA HIS A 267 62.17 -29.77 33.53
C HIS A 267 63.34 -29.31 34.43
N ASP A 268 63.10 -28.35 35.32
CA ASP A 268 64.09 -27.81 36.26
C ASP A 268 64.22 -28.64 37.54
N ILE A 269 63.35 -29.63 37.75
CA ILE A 269 63.46 -30.58 38.86
C ILE A 269 64.47 -31.66 38.45
N GLN A 270 65.67 -31.63 39.04
CA GLN A 270 66.74 -32.62 38.81
C GLN A 270 66.92 -33.52 40.04
N PRO A 271 66.12 -34.61 40.17
CA PRO A 271 66.29 -35.55 41.26
C PRO A 271 67.54 -36.40 41.05
N GLU A 272 68.39 -36.50 42.08
CA GLU A 272 69.55 -37.39 42.07
C GLU A 272 69.23 -38.71 42.77
N LYS A 273 69.66 -39.83 42.18
CA LYS A 273 69.58 -41.14 42.83
C LYS A 273 70.79 -41.34 43.73
N THR A 274 70.54 -41.62 45.00
CA THR A 274 71.58 -42.10 45.92
C THR A 274 71.91 -43.57 45.65
N LEU A 275 73.10 -44.03 46.05
CA LEU A 275 73.59 -45.41 45.85
C LEU A 275 72.67 -46.50 46.44
N THR A 276 71.78 -46.15 47.38
CA THR A 276 70.78 -47.05 47.99
C THR A 276 69.42 -47.01 47.31
N GLY A 277 69.27 -46.24 46.22
CA GLY A 277 68.03 -46.10 45.47
C GLY A 277 67.07 -45.00 45.97
N ALA A 278 67.40 -44.30 47.07
CA ALA A 278 66.60 -43.17 47.55
C ALA A 278 66.83 -41.90 46.71
N VAL A 279 65.78 -41.11 46.50
CA VAL A 279 65.82 -39.86 45.72
C VAL A 279 66.21 -38.69 46.64
N LYS A 280 67.24 -37.92 46.26
CA LYS A 280 67.69 -36.72 46.97
C LYS A 280 67.36 -35.47 46.13
N GLY A 281 66.99 -34.37 46.79
CA GLY A 281 66.72 -33.08 46.15
C GLY A 281 65.24 -32.75 45.92
N VAL A 282 64.30 -33.55 46.44
CA VAL A 282 62.85 -33.31 46.36
C VAL A 282 62.25 -33.31 47.76
N THR A 283 61.50 -32.27 48.12
CA THR A 283 60.81 -32.11 49.41
C THR A 283 59.43 -32.75 49.39
N VAL A 284 58.89 -33.08 50.57
CA VAL A 284 57.54 -33.66 50.71
C VAL A 284 56.47 -32.69 50.17
N ASP A 285 56.61 -31.39 50.42
CA ASP A 285 55.70 -30.36 49.91
C ASP A 285 55.72 -30.30 48.37
N GLN A 286 56.89 -30.46 47.74
CA GLN A 286 56.99 -30.55 46.28
C GLN A 286 56.24 -31.78 45.74
N VAL A 287 56.31 -32.93 46.41
CA VAL A 287 55.57 -34.15 46.02
C VAL A 287 54.07 -33.97 46.20
N GLU A 288 53.62 -33.32 47.28
CA GLU A 288 52.20 -33.07 47.52
C GLU A 288 51.61 -32.05 46.53
N GLN A 289 52.38 -31.02 46.19
CA GLN A 289 52.04 -30.07 45.11
C GLN A 289 51.95 -30.78 43.76
N LEU A 290 52.93 -31.63 43.41
CA LEU A 290 52.91 -32.46 42.21
C LEU A 290 51.66 -33.34 42.13
N LYS A 291 51.25 -33.97 43.23
CA LYS A 291 50.05 -34.81 43.29
C LYS A 291 48.76 -34.01 43.08
N LYS A 292 48.65 -32.83 43.73
CA LYS A 292 47.50 -31.91 43.56
C LYS A 292 47.43 -31.36 42.13
N MET A 293 48.56 -31.02 41.53
CA MET A 293 48.65 -30.55 40.15
C MET A 293 48.35 -31.65 39.14
N ALA A 294 48.84 -32.88 39.35
CA ALA A 294 48.54 -34.01 38.48
C ALA A 294 47.03 -34.32 38.43
N LEU A 295 46.35 -34.28 39.58
CA LEU A 295 44.90 -34.44 39.66
C LEU A 295 44.15 -33.31 38.93
N ARG A 296 44.56 -32.05 39.13
CA ARG A 296 43.98 -30.90 38.41
C ARG A 296 44.21 -30.97 36.91
N SER A 297 45.41 -31.35 36.47
CA SER A 297 45.78 -31.45 35.06
C SER A 297 44.91 -32.46 34.29
N VAL A 298 44.48 -33.56 34.92
CA VAL A 298 43.58 -34.54 34.29
C VAL A 298 42.18 -33.95 34.13
N THR A 299 41.64 -33.29 35.15
CA THR A 299 40.33 -32.62 35.09
C THR A 299 40.32 -31.45 34.09
N ASP A 300 41.38 -30.64 34.09
CA ASP A 300 41.54 -29.51 33.18
C ASP A 300 41.69 -29.98 31.73
N ARG A 301 42.41 -31.08 31.47
CA ARG A 301 42.50 -31.67 30.13
C ARG A 301 41.14 -32.17 29.63
N HIS A 302 40.36 -32.83 30.48
CA HIS A 302 39.00 -33.26 30.11
C HIS A 302 38.12 -32.05 29.77
N LYS A 303 38.22 -30.97 30.57
CA LYS A 303 37.45 -29.74 30.31
C LYS A 303 37.90 -29.00 29.05
N VAL A 304 39.20 -28.97 28.77
CA VAL A 304 39.75 -28.44 27.52
C VAL A 304 39.20 -29.22 26.34
N GLN A 305 39.13 -30.55 26.45
CA GLN A 305 38.63 -31.40 25.39
C GLN A 305 37.14 -31.14 25.11
N GLU A 306 36.29 -31.12 26.15
CA GLU A 306 34.86 -30.77 26.03
C GLU A 306 34.66 -29.39 25.39
N LEU A 307 35.37 -28.36 25.88
CA LEU A 307 35.25 -27.00 25.35
C LEU A 307 35.78 -26.89 23.92
N THR A 308 36.77 -27.70 23.55
CA THR A 308 37.31 -27.76 22.18
C THR A 308 36.31 -28.41 21.23
N GLU A 309 35.65 -29.49 21.65
CA GLU A 309 34.59 -30.16 20.89
C GLU A 309 33.38 -29.22 20.69
N GLU A 310 32.95 -28.52 21.74
CA GLU A 310 31.87 -27.55 21.67
C GLU A 310 32.23 -26.34 20.80
N ASN A 311 33.45 -25.81 20.92
CA ASN A 311 33.91 -24.72 20.04
C ASN A 311 33.95 -25.15 18.57
N THR A 312 34.35 -26.40 18.31
CA THR A 312 34.37 -26.98 16.96
C THR A 312 32.95 -27.12 16.39
N ARG A 313 32.00 -27.59 17.21
CA ARG A 313 30.58 -27.69 16.84
C ARG A 313 29.95 -26.32 16.56
N LEU A 314 30.18 -25.32 17.41
CA LEU A 314 29.66 -23.97 17.17
C LEU A 314 30.28 -23.34 15.91
N ARG A 315 31.59 -23.55 15.70
CA ARG A 315 32.27 -23.09 14.49
C ARG A 315 31.73 -23.73 13.22
N SER A 316 31.25 -24.98 13.25
CA SER A 316 30.64 -25.61 12.08
C SER A 316 29.21 -25.13 11.81
N GLN A 317 28.49 -24.65 12.83
CA GLN A 317 27.12 -24.13 12.69
C GLN A 317 27.06 -22.66 12.28
N VAL A 318 28.04 -21.83 12.67
CA VAL A 318 28.07 -20.39 12.31
C VAL A 318 27.97 -20.15 10.79
N PRO A 319 28.70 -20.87 9.91
CA PRO A 319 28.58 -20.68 8.46
C PRO A 319 27.20 -21.02 7.90
N SER A 320 26.54 -22.07 8.41
CA SER A 320 25.21 -22.45 7.91
C SER A 320 24.13 -21.46 8.31
N MET A 321 24.22 -20.87 9.51
CA MET A 321 23.32 -19.81 9.94
C MET A 321 23.59 -18.49 9.22
N LYS A 322 24.86 -18.12 8.99
CA LYS A 322 25.20 -16.96 8.16
C LYS A 322 24.63 -17.11 6.75
N LYS A 323 24.72 -18.30 6.17
CA LYS A 323 24.11 -18.60 4.87
C LYS A 323 22.58 -18.43 4.89
N ARG A 324 21.88 -18.93 5.93
CA ARG A 324 20.43 -18.73 6.07
C ARG A 324 20.04 -17.26 6.23
N LEU A 325 20.84 -16.48 6.97
CA LEU A 325 20.63 -15.04 7.11
C LEU A 325 20.85 -14.31 5.78
N GLU A 326 21.91 -14.66 5.04
CA GLU A 326 22.17 -14.13 3.70
C GLU A 326 21.05 -14.49 2.72
N GLU A 327 20.52 -15.71 2.78
CA GLU A 327 19.37 -16.16 1.99
C GLU A 327 18.11 -15.37 2.34
N ALA A 328 17.80 -15.17 3.62
CA ALA A 328 16.66 -14.37 4.05
C ALA A 328 16.80 -12.90 3.63
N GLN A 329 17.98 -12.30 3.79
CA GLN A 329 18.27 -10.94 3.33
C GLN A 329 18.21 -10.82 1.80
N ARG A 330 18.67 -11.85 1.08
CA ARG A 330 18.57 -11.90 -0.39
C ARG A 330 17.11 -12.01 -0.83
N GLN A 331 16.31 -12.84 -0.16
CA GLN A 331 14.87 -12.96 -0.41
C GLN A 331 14.18 -11.60 -0.22
N GLN A 332 14.48 -10.92 0.89
CA GLN A 332 13.94 -9.59 1.18
C GLN A 332 14.34 -8.55 0.10
N ARG A 333 15.61 -8.55 -0.34
CA ARG A 333 16.07 -7.68 -1.42
C ARG A 333 15.37 -7.98 -2.73
N LEU A 334 15.23 -9.26 -3.10
CA LEU A 334 14.54 -9.69 -4.31
C LEU A 334 13.06 -9.32 -4.30
N GLU A 335 12.40 -9.33 -3.14
CA GLU A 335 11.01 -8.89 -2.99
C GLU A 335 10.87 -7.37 -3.12
N GLN A 336 11.79 -6.60 -2.53
CA GLN A 336 11.84 -5.15 -2.72
C GLN A 336 12.11 -4.76 -4.17
N GLU A 337 13.05 -5.45 -4.82
CA GLU A 337 13.38 -5.24 -6.23
C GLU A 337 12.23 -5.67 -7.14
N ASN A 338 11.57 -6.81 -6.87
CA ASN A 338 10.34 -7.19 -7.58
C ASN A 338 9.23 -6.15 -7.43
N ARG A 339 9.08 -5.58 -6.23
CA ARG A 339 8.10 -4.52 -6.00
C ARG A 339 8.42 -3.30 -6.85
N ARG A 340 9.68 -2.85 -6.83
CA ARG A 340 10.16 -1.73 -7.65
C ARG A 340 10.00 -2.00 -9.14
N LEU A 341 10.38 -3.19 -9.61
CA LEU A 341 10.24 -3.58 -11.01
C LEU A 341 8.76 -3.67 -11.42
N ARG A 342 7.86 -4.10 -10.54
CA ARG A 342 6.41 -4.06 -10.79
C ARG A 342 5.91 -2.63 -10.92
N ASP A 343 6.38 -1.74 -10.06
CA ASP A 343 6.01 -0.32 -10.09
C ASP A 343 6.54 0.35 -11.38
N GLU A 344 7.77 0.04 -11.79
CA GLU A 344 8.39 0.53 -13.02
C GLU A 344 7.74 -0.06 -14.27
N ASN A 345 7.45 -1.36 -14.30
CA ASN A 345 6.73 -1.99 -15.40
C ASN A 345 5.32 -1.42 -15.53
N TYR A 346 4.66 -1.15 -14.40
CA TYR A 346 3.37 -0.48 -14.37
C TYR A 346 3.47 0.95 -14.95
N TYR A 347 4.50 1.72 -14.58
CA TYR A 347 4.74 3.06 -15.13
C TYR A 347 4.95 3.03 -16.66
N LEU A 348 5.84 2.15 -17.13
CA LEU A 348 6.13 1.98 -18.55
C LEU A 348 4.90 1.51 -19.35
N GLN A 349 4.06 0.66 -18.77
CA GLN A 349 2.78 0.28 -19.39
C GLN A 349 1.82 1.46 -19.51
N SER A 350 1.82 2.37 -18.53
CA SER A 350 1.02 3.61 -18.57
C SER A 350 1.51 4.52 -19.70
N GLU A 351 2.81 4.80 -19.77
CA GLU A 351 3.40 5.63 -20.84
C GLU A 351 3.15 5.03 -22.23
N LEU A 352 3.35 3.71 -22.39
CA LEU A 352 3.08 3.02 -23.64
C LEU A 352 1.60 3.13 -24.05
N GLN A 353 0.69 3.08 -23.07
CA GLN A 353 -0.74 3.22 -23.33
C GLN A 353 -1.12 4.67 -23.70
N GLU A 354 -0.48 5.67 -23.10
CA GLU A 354 -0.67 7.08 -23.46
C GLU A 354 -0.18 7.39 -24.87
N GLU A 355 1.02 6.92 -25.24
CA GLU A 355 1.57 7.05 -26.58
C GLU A 355 0.69 6.38 -27.64
N ARG A 356 0.18 5.18 -27.34
CA ARG A 356 -0.80 4.49 -28.22
C ARG A 356 -2.08 5.30 -28.37
N SER A 357 -2.64 5.78 -27.27
CA SER A 357 -3.87 6.59 -27.30
C SER A 357 -3.67 7.90 -28.07
N PHE A 358 -2.49 8.52 -27.96
CA PHE A 358 -2.12 9.70 -28.73
C PHE A 358 -2.03 9.38 -30.23
N THR A 359 -1.37 8.28 -30.58
CA THR A 359 -1.23 7.82 -31.96
C THR A 359 -2.59 7.51 -32.59
N GLU A 360 -3.50 6.86 -31.86
CA GLU A 360 -4.88 6.60 -32.30
C GLU A 360 -5.63 7.91 -32.58
N ARG A 361 -5.60 8.87 -31.65
CA ARG A 361 -6.24 10.19 -31.83
C ARG A 361 -5.68 10.95 -33.04
N LEU A 362 -4.35 10.89 -33.22
CA LEU A 362 -3.69 11.55 -34.34
C LEU A 362 -4.10 10.91 -35.68
N THR A 363 -4.09 9.57 -35.75
CA THR A 363 -4.46 8.80 -36.94
C THR A 363 -5.92 9.03 -37.31
N ASP A 364 -6.82 8.98 -36.34
CA ASP A 364 -8.26 9.24 -36.49
C ASP A 364 -8.54 10.71 -36.91
N GLY A 365 -7.79 11.67 -36.34
CA GLY A 365 -7.83 13.08 -36.74
C GLY A 365 -7.40 13.31 -38.19
N ILE A 366 -6.30 12.68 -38.61
CA ILE A 366 -5.83 12.72 -40.00
C ILE A 366 -6.83 12.03 -40.92
N GLY A 367 -7.41 10.90 -40.52
CA GLY A 367 -8.46 10.19 -41.26
C GLY A 367 -9.66 11.09 -41.57
N ARG A 368 -10.22 11.75 -40.55
CA ARG A 368 -11.33 12.71 -40.74
C ARG A 368 -10.95 13.88 -41.64
N MET A 369 -9.73 14.39 -41.54
CA MET A 369 -9.25 15.46 -42.41
C MET A 369 -9.18 14.99 -43.87
N LEU A 370 -8.69 13.78 -44.11
CA LEU A 370 -8.65 13.18 -45.44
C LEU A 370 -10.06 12.94 -46.00
N ASP A 371 -11.00 12.46 -45.19
CA ASP A 371 -12.42 12.29 -45.58
C ASP A 371 -13.05 13.64 -45.97
N PHE A 372 -12.84 14.68 -45.15
CA PHE A 372 -13.32 16.03 -45.44
C PHE A 372 -12.74 16.58 -46.75
N LEU A 373 -11.42 16.41 -46.96
CA LEU A 373 -10.76 16.84 -48.19
C LEU A 373 -11.26 16.07 -49.42
N GLU A 374 -11.59 14.79 -49.27
CA GLU A 374 -12.12 13.94 -50.34
C GLU A 374 -13.52 14.39 -50.79
N GLU A 375 -14.36 14.84 -49.86
CA GLU A 375 -15.69 15.39 -50.14
C GLU A 375 -15.65 16.78 -50.81
N HIS A 376 -14.60 17.58 -50.56
CA HIS A 376 -14.56 19.00 -50.93
C HIS A 376 -13.53 19.34 -52.04
N LEU A 377 -12.63 18.42 -52.41
CA LEU A 377 -11.64 18.65 -53.47
C LEU A 377 -12.07 18.09 -54.84
N PRO A 378 -11.62 18.71 -55.95
CA PRO A 378 -11.85 18.20 -57.30
C PRO A 378 -11.28 16.78 -57.50
N GLU A 379 -11.98 15.92 -58.27
CA GLU A 379 -11.61 14.51 -58.45
C GLU A 379 -10.16 14.29 -58.92
N ARG A 380 -9.60 15.22 -59.69
CA ARG A 380 -8.20 15.22 -60.14
C ARG A 380 -7.16 15.19 -59.01
N LEU A 381 -7.54 15.52 -57.77
CA LEU A 381 -6.67 15.50 -56.59
C LEU A 381 -6.83 14.24 -55.74
N ARG A 382 -7.83 13.37 -56.00
CA ARG A 382 -8.05 12.13 -55.23
C ARG A 382 -6.84 11.18 -55.18
N PRO A 383 -6.05 10.99 -56.26
CA PRO A 383 -4.87 10.13 -56.19
C PRO A 383 -3.80 10.60 -55.20
N LEU A 384 -3.78 11.89 -54.84
CA LEU A 384 -2.88 12.42 -53.82
C LEU A 384 -3.39 12.12 -52.39
N LEU A 385 -4.71 12.05 -52.20
CA LEU A 385 -5.33 11.69 -50.92
C LEU A 385 -5.17 10.20 -50.62
N GLU A 386 -5.29 9.33 -51.62
CA GLU A 386 -5.02 7.89 -51.46
C GLU A 386 -3.57 7.63 -51.01
N LYS A 387 -2.59 8.28 -51.65
CA LYS A 387 -1.19 8.21 -51.20
C LYS A 387 -0.97 8.73 -49.78
N ALA A 388 -1.75 9.72 -49.34
CA ALA A 388 -1.67 10.21 -47.97
C ALA A 388 -2.27 9.21 -46.96
N ARG A 389 -3.29 8.44 -47.34
CA ARG A 389 -3.84 7.35 -46.51
C ARG A 389 -2.87 6.17 -46.37
N GLU A 390 -2.13 5.84 -47.43
CA GLU A 390 -1.10 4.78 -47.39
C GLU A 390 0.07 5.07 -46.42
N LEU A 391 0.27 6.34 -46.04
CA LEU A 391 1.29 6.75 -45.07
C LEU A 391 0.84 6.62 -43.61
N LEU A 392 -0.45 6.34 -43.36
CA LEU A 392 -0.97 6.15 -42.01
C LEU A 392 -0.59 4.75 -41.50
N PRO A 393 -0.25 4.62 -40.20
CA PRO A 393 0.07 3.33 -39.61
C PRO A 393 -1.14 2.39 -39.65
N ASP A 394 -0.91 1.14 -40.06
CA ASP A 394 -1.95 0.11 -40.21
C ASP A 394 -2.47 -0.35 -38.83
N PRO A 395 -3.78 -0.16 -38.51
CA PRO A 395 -4.33 -0.45 -37.19
C PRO A 395 -4.28 -1.94 -36.80
N GLU A 396 -4.14 -2.88 -37.75
CA GLU A 396 -4.14 -4.31 -37.45
C GLU A 396 -2.84 -4.82 -36.82
N ILE A 397 -1.71 -4.11 -37.00
CA ILE A 397 -0.41 -4.54 -36.46
C ILE A 397 -0.35 -4.42 -34.93
N GLY A 398 -1.09 -3.46 -34.34
CA GLY A 398 -1.18 -3.26 -32.89
C GLY A 398 -1.95 -4.38 -32.17
N GLN A 399 -3.00 -4.91 -32.77
CA GLN A 399 -3.85 -5.95 -32.16
C GLN A 399 -3.19 -7.35 -32.18
N GLN A 400 -2.37 -7.65 -33.19
CA GLN A 400 -1.65 -8.93 -33.25
C GLN A 400 -0.56 -9.04 -32.18
N GLN A 401 0.05 -7.92 -31.77
CA GLN A 401 1.01 -7.90 -30.66
C GLN A 401 0.34 -8.06 -29.29
N GLU A 402 -0.90 -7.59 -29.11
CA GLU A 402 -1.67 -7.77 -27.87
C GLU A 402 -1.97 -9.24 -27.57
N GLN A 403 -2.31 -10.03 -28.59
CA GLN A 403 -2.56 -11.47 -28.42
C GLN A 403 -1.28 -12.24 -28.07
N GLN A 404 -0.14 -11.89 -28.66
CA GLN A 404 1.14 -12.54 -28.33
C GLN A 404 1.66 -12.20 -26.93
N GLN A 405 1.45 -10.96 -26.45
CA GLN A 405 1.84 -10.57 -25.09
C GLN A 405 0.94 -11.21 -24.01
N HIS A 406 -0.37 -11.29 -24.24
CA HIS A 406 -1.29 -11.98 -23.32
C HIS A 406 -1.02 -13.48 -23.23
N GLN A 407 -0.68 -14.14 -24.34
CA GLN A 407 -0.33 -15.56 -24.33
C GLN A 407 1.00 -15.84 -23.60
N ARG A 408 1.99 -14.95 -23.70
CA ARG A 408 3.27 -15.08 -22.97
C ARG A 408 3.13 -14.80 -21.47
N GLY A 409 2.22 -13.92 -21.05
CA GLY A 409 2.00 -13.60 -19.63
C GLY A 409 1.28 -14.70 -18.84
N MET A 410 0.46 -15.53 -19.49
CA MET A 410 -0.32 -16.60 -18.85
C MET A 410 0.41 -17.96 -18.81
N GLY A 411 1.46 -18.15 -19.63
CA GLY A 411 2.19 -19.43 -19.71
C GLY A 411 3.26 -19.65 -18.63
N GLY A 412 3.47 -18.69 -17.71
CA GLY A 412 4.50 -18.76 -16.65
C GLY A 412 3.97 -19.03 -15.25
N MET A 413 2.65 -19.23 -15.08
CA MET A 413 2.00 -19.51 -13.80
C MET A 413 1.51 -20.97 -13.68
N GLU A 414 2.10 -21.88 -14.45
CA GLU A 414 2.06 -23.31 -14.17
C GLU A 414 3.50 -23.81 -14.08
N LEU A 415 4.00 -23.96 -12.85
CA LEU A 415 4.93 -24.99 -12.36
C LEU A 415 5.18 -24.82 -10.86
#